data_AF-A0A6A4C4N8-F1
#
_entry.id   AF-A0A6A4C4N8-F1
#
_cell.length_a   1.000
_cell.length_b   1.000
_cell.length_c   1.000
_cell.angle_alpha   90.00
_cell.angle_beta   90.00
_cell.angle_gamma   90.00
#
_symmetry.space_group_name_H-M   'P 1'
#
loop_
_entity.id
_entity.type
_entity.pdbx_description
1 polymer ?
#
loop_
_entity_poly.entity_id
_entity_poly.type
_entity_poly.pdbx_seq_one_letter_code
_entity_poly.pdbx_strand_id
1 'polypeptide(L)'
;METTVRLFIRQRSETRARTVANDVLGHLAQTGFLMVNLESGDDVTAALRTVQRYIKRCGYKWGKKPGSAFAMSTENVVKRDNYVAMMASEVADQHCNIYLDESYIHHNYCYGLLCDQTNPSVVKAKHK
;
A
#
# COMPACT_ATOMS: atom_id res chain seq x y z
N MET A 1 -8.74 4.03 23.96
CA MET A 1 -8.07 3.04 23.08
C MET A 1 -8.08 3.46 21.61
N GLU A 2 -9.24 3.77 21.02
CA GLU A 2 -9.33 4.03 19.57
C GLU A 2 -8.53 5.25 19.10
N THR A 3 -8.61 6.36 19.84
CA THR A 3 -7.82 7.58 19.57
C THR A 3 -6.31 7.34 19.73
N THR A 4 -5.89 6.60 20.75
CA THR A 4 -4.47 6.30 21.05
C THR A 4 -3.81 5.49 19.93
N VAL A 5 -4.45 4.39 19.50
CA VAL A 5 -3.91 3.53 18.43
C VAL A 5 -3.89 4.26 17.08
N ARG A 6 -4.91 5.06 16.78
CA ARG A 6 -4.95 5.87 15.55
C ARG A 6 -3.83 6.91 15.51
N LEU A 7 -3.58 7.62 16.61
CA LEU A 7 -2.49 8.60 16.71
C LEU A 7 -1.12 7.93 16.56
N PHE A 8 -0.91 6.79 17.22
CA PHE A 8 0.32 6.01 17.09
C PHE A 8 0.59 5.58 15.63
N ILE A 9 -0.42 5.03 14.95
CA ILE A 9 -0.30 4.63 13.54
C ILE A 9 -0.01 5.85 12.66
N ARG A 10 -0.67 6.99 12.92
CA ARG A 10 -0.46 8.23 12.17
C ARG A 10 0.99 8.73 12.29
N GLN A 11 1.52 8.83 13.51
CA GLN A 11 2.91 9.27 13.75
C GLN A 11 3.94 8.36 13.05
N ARG A 12 3.70 7.05 13.03
CA ARG A 12 4.57 6.12 12.30
C ARG A 12 4.43 6.20 10.79
N SER A 13 3.23 6.53 10.30
CA SER A 13 3.02 6.75 8.86
C SER A 13 3.71 8.02 8.35
N GLU A 14 3.78 9.07 9.17
CA GLU A 14 4.50 10.32 8.84
C GLU A 14 6.00 10.06 8.62
N THR A 15 6.60 9.18 9.42
CA THR A 15 7.99 8.73 9.27
C THR A 15 8.17 7.59 8.27
N ARG A 16 7.10 7.19 7.57
CA ARG A 16 7.06 6.03 6.65
C ARG A 16 7.55 4.73 7.29
N ALA A 17 7.47 4.62 8.61
CA ALA A 17 7.85 3.41 9.34
C ALA A 17 6.78 2.33 9.20
N ARG A 18 7.21 1.11 8.92
CA ARG A 18 6.30 -0.05 8.89
C ARG A 18 5.74 -0.29 10.29
N THR A 19 4.42 -0.43 10.38
CA THR A 19 3.71 -0.78 11.63
C THR A 19 3.15 -2.19 11.55
N VAL A 20 3.45 -3.01 12.56
CA VAL A 20 2.98 -4.39 12.70
C VAL A 20 2.11 -4.51 13.95
N ALA A 21 1.27 -5.55 14.03
CA ALA A 21 0.45 -5.82 15.20
C ALA A 21 1.28 -5.95 16.50
N ASN A 22 2.53 -6.41 16.41
CA ASN A 22 3.46 -6.42 17.55
C ASN A 22 3.81 -5.01 18.03
N ASP A 23 3.99 -4.04 17.14
CA ASP A 23 4.26 -2.65 17.53
C ASP A 23 3.08 -2.05 18.28
N VAL A 24 1.86 -2.34 17.80
CA VAL A 24 0.62 -1.88 18.45
C VAL A 24 0.43 -2.56 19.80
N LEU A 25 0.75 -3.85 19.92
CA LEU A 25 0.74 -4.58 21.19
C LEU A 25 1.71 -3.95 22.20
N GLY A 26 2.95 -3.68 21.78
CA GLY A 26 3.94 -3.00 22.63
C GLY A 26 3.49 -1.62 23.07
N HIS A 27 2.89 -0.84 22.17
CA HIS A 27 2.35 0.47 22.51
C HIS A 27 1.19 0.38 23.52
N LEU A 28 0.28 -0.59 23.37
CA LEU A 28 -0.83 -0.81 24.29
C LEU A 28 -0.39 -1.32 25.66
N ALA A 29 0.68 -2.12 25.72
CA ALA A 29 1.30 -2.56 26.96
C ALA A 29 1.98 -1.39 27.69
N GLN A 30 2.76 -0.57 26.97
CA GLN A 30 3.44 0.61 27.53
C GLN A 30 2.47 1.67 28.07
N THR A 31 1.33 1.85 27.40
CA THR A 31 0.30 2.81 27.81
C THR A 31 -0.64 2.26 28.88
N GLY A 32 -0.46 1.01 29.32
CA GLY A 32 -1.27 0.37 30.36
C GLY A 32 -2.68 -0.02 29.93
N PHE A 33 -3.03 0.10 28.64
CA PHE A 33 -4.33 -0.33 28.12
C PHE A 33 -4.48 -1.85 28.02
N LEU A 34 -3.36 -2.57 28.02
CA LEU A 34 -3.32 -4.02 27.94
C LEU A 34 -2.28 -4.56 28.93
N MET A 35 -2.72 -5.24 29.98
CA MET A 35 -1.80 -5.93 30.88
C MET A 35 -1.47 -7.31 30.30
N VAL A 36 -0.22 -7.50 29.91
CA VAL A 36 0.27 -8.75 29.33
C VAL A 36 1.55 -9.12 30.04
N ASN A 37 1.62 -10.38 30.49
CA ASN A 37 2.88 -10.95 30.93
C ASN A 37 3.74 -11.25 29.69
N LEU A 38 4.75 -10.41 29.44
CA LEU A 38 5.66 -10.55 28.30
C LEU A 38 6.60 -11.75 28.43
N GLU A 39 6.73 -12.34 29.63
CA GLU A 39 7.54 -13.53 29.87
C GLU A 39 6.80 -14.82 29.50
N SER A 40 5.46 -14.77 29.43
CA SER A 40 4.61 -15.88 29.04
C SER A 40 4.32 -15.84 27.54
N GLY A 41 4.88 -16.80 26.80
CA GLY A 41 4.65 -16.92 25.36
C GLY A 41 3.16 -17.07 25.00
N ASP A 42 2.41 -17.80 25.82
CA ASP A 42 0.98 -18.02 25.59
C ASP A 42 0.17 -16.74 25.75
N ASP A 43 0.46 -15.94 26.78
CA ASP A 43 -0.21 -14.65 27.01
C ASP A 43 0.09 -13.66 25.89
N VAL A 44 1.34 -13.61 25.43
CA VAL A 44 1.74 -12.77 24.29
C VAL A 44 0.99 -13.18 23.03
N THR A 45 0.83 -14.48 22.75
CA THR A 45 0.08 -14.92 21.56
C THR A 45 -1.41 -14.62 21.65
N ALA A 46 -2.02 -14.79 22.83
CA ALA A 46 -3.42 -14.46 23.08
C ALA A 46 -3.68 -12.94 22.94
N ALA A 47 -2.79 -12.13 23.50
CA ALA A 47 -2.79 -10.69 23.38
C ALA A 47 -2.64 -10.25 21.91
N LEU A 48 -1.69 -10.84 21.18
CA LEU A 48 -1.45 -10.53 19.78
C LEU A 48 -2.68 -10.84 18.91
N ARG A 49 -3.33 -11.98 19.11
CA ARG A 49 -4.58 -12.34 18.42
C ARG A 49 -5.69 -11.31 18.69
N THR A 50 -5.76 -10.81 19.93
CA THR A 50 -6.73 -9.81 20.35
C THR A 50 -6.46 -8.46 19.66
N VAL A 51 -5.20 -8.02 19.64
CA VAL A 51 -4.76 -6.81 18.95
C VAL A 51 -5.01 -6.91 17.44
N GLN A 52 -4.71 -8.05 16.81
CA GLN A 52 -5.00 -8.28 15.39
C GLN A 52 -6.49 -8.15 15.07
N ARG A 53 -7.36 -8.74 15.91
CA ARG A 53 -8.82 -8.62 15.77
C ARG A 53 -9.28 -7.18 15.91
N TYR A 54 -8.72 -6.44 16.86
CA TYR A 54 -9.01 -5.03 17.08
C TYR A 54 -8.59 -4.14 15.91
N ILE A 55 -7.36 -4.30 15.41
CA ILE A 55 -6.83 -3.56 14.25
C ILE A 55 -7.73 -3.79 13.03
N LYS A 56 -8.13 -5.04 12.78
CA LYS A 56 -9.06 -5.39 11.69
C LYS A 56 -10.42 -4.72 11.86
N ARG A 57 -10.96 -4.66 13.09
CA ARG A 57 -12.23 -3.96 13.40
C ARG A 57 -12.12 -2.46 13.18
N CYS A 58 -10.95 -1.86 13.41
CA CYS A 58 -10.69 -0.44 13.14
C CYS A 58 -10.56 -0.12 11.63
N GLY A 59 -10.69 -1.12 10.75
CA GLY A 59 -10.61 -0.93 9.29
C GLY A 59 -9.17 -0.96 8.75
N TYR A 60 -8.16 -1.15 9.60
CA TYR A 60 -6.79 -1.34 9.14
C TYR A 60 -6.65 -2.73 8.52
N LYS A 61 -6.42 -2.74 7.21
CA LYS A 61 -6.22 -3.98 6.46
C LYS A 61 -4.76 -4.41 6.60
N TRP A 62 -4.57 -5.71 6.73
CA TRP A 62 -3.24 -6.28 6.55
C TRP A 62 -2.86 -6.07 5.08
N GLY A 63 -1.77 -5.34 4.84
CA GLY A 63 -1.24 -5.20 3.50
C GLY A 63 -0.86 -6.59 2.98
N LYS A 64 -1.58 -7.11 2.00
CA LYS A 64 -0.97 -8.11 1.11
C LYS A 64 0.25 -7.41 0.52
N LYS A 65 1.42 -8.06 0.50
CA LYS A 65 2.54 -7.52 -0.28
C LYS A 65 2.00 -7.41 -1.71
N PRO A 66 1.75 -6.20 -2.28
CA PRO A 66 1.67 -6.14 -3.72
C PRO A 66 3.00 -6.73 -4.22
N GLY A 67 2.94 -7.52 -5.30
CA GLY A 67 4.17 -7.98 -5.97
C GLY A 67 5.14 -6.81 -6.05
N SER A 68 6.42 -7.04 -5.74
CA SER A 68 7.39 -5.98 -5.49
C SER A 68 7.21 -4.85 -6.49
N ALA A 69 6.59 -3.74 -6.07
CA ALA A 69 6.75 -2.50 -6.80
C ALA A 69 8.27 -2.33 -6.86
N PHE A 70 8.83 -2.18 -8.07
CA PHE A 70 10.26 -2.09 -8.26
C PHE A 70 10.81 -1.15 -7.20
N ALA A 71 11.54 -1.72 -6.22
CA ALA A 71 12.04 -0.94 -5.11
C ALA A 71 12.96 0.10 -5.74
N MET A 72 12.55 1.36 -5.70
CA MET A 72 13.37 2.42 -6.28
C MET A 72 14.70 2.43 -5.52
N SER A 73 15.81 2.37 -6.26
CA SER A 73 17.11 2.64 -5.68
C SER A 73 17.10 4.04 -5.06
N THR A 74 17.96 4.25 -4.07
CA THR A 74 18.16 5.57 -3.44
C THR A 74 18.43 6.65 -4.49
N GLU A 75 19.22 6.32 -5.52
CA GLU A 75 19.52 7.20 -6.64
C GLU A 75 18.25 7.59 -7.44
N ASN A 76 17.37 6.63 -7.72
CA ASN A 76 16.13 6.90 -8.46
C ASN A 76 15.16 7.74 -7.64
N VAL A 77 15.17 7.62 -6.31
CA VAL A 77 14.38 8.48 -5.41
C VAL A 77 14.86 9.94 -5.53
N VAL A 78 16.17 10.17 -5.46
CA VAL A 78 16.75 11.52 -5.60
C VAL A 78 16.41 12.13 -6.96
N LYS A 79 16.57 11.36 -8.05
CA LYS A 79 16.23 11.84 -9.41
C LYS A 79 14.76 12.21 -9.54
N ARG A 80 13.86 11.38 -9.01
CA ARG A 80 12.42 11.66 -9.01
C ARG A 80 12.11 12.93 -8.21
N ASP A 81 12.65 13.06 -7.01
CA ASP A 81 12.35 14.18 -6.13
C ASP A 81 12.85 15.52 -6.73
N ASN A 82 14.03 15.51 -7.36
CA ASN A 82 14.54 16.66 -8.11
C ASN A 82 13.64 17.03 -9.30
N TYR A 83 13.21 16.03 -10.09
CA TYR A 83 12.32 16.25 -11.23
C TYR A 83 10.97 16.85 -10.79
N VAL A 84 10.36 16.30 -9.74
CA VAL A 84 9.09 16.80 -9.21
C VAL A 84 9.22 18.22 -8.68
N ALA A 85 10.31 18.55 -7.98
CA ALA A 85 10.56 19.91 -7.49
C ALA A 85 10.70 20.91 -8.64
N MET A 86 11.41 20.54 -9.70
CA MET A 86 11.55 21.35 -10.92
C MET A 86 10.19 21.60 -11.58
N MET A 87 9.44 20.53 -11.88
CA MET A 87 8.12 20.62 -12.52
C MET A 87 7.11 21.41 -11.67
N ALA A 88 7.19 21.33 -10.34
CA ALA A 88 6.29 22.05 -9.44
C ALA A 88 6.62 23.55 -9.30
N SER A 89 7.86 23.94 -9.61
CA SER A 89 8.30 25.34 -9.58
C SER A 89 7.93 26.12 -10.85
N GLU A 90 7.67 25.42 -11.95
CA GLU A 90 7.28 25.99 -13.23
C GLU A 90 5.78 26.32 -13.24
N VAL A 91 5.40 27.42 -13.89
CA VAL A 91 3.99 27.84 -13.99
C VAL A 91 3.30 26.94 -15.02
N ALA A 92 2.17 26.35 -14.65
CA ALA A 92 1.43 25.37 -15.47
C ALA A 92 1.12 25.84 -16.91
N ASP A 93 1.04 27.15 -17.14
CA ASP A 93 0.73 27.74 -18.45
C ASP A 93 1.92 27.83 -19.42
N GLN A 94 3.14 27.47 -19.00
CA GLN A 94 4.34 27.52 -19.87
C GLN A 94 4.57 26.27 -20.72
N HIS A 95 3.91 25.14 -20.43
CA HIS A 95 4.17 23.87 -21.11
C HIS A 95 2.90 23.25 -21.71
N CYS A 96 2.94 22.95 -23.00
CA CYS A 96 1.97 22.03 -23.62
C CYS A 96 2.44 20.59 -23.39
N ASN A 97 1.98 19.98 -22.29
CA ASN A 97 2.34 18.61 -21.95
C ASN A 97 1.53 17.62 -22.80
N ILE A 98 2.19 16.95 -23.75
CA ILE A 98 1.62 15.84 -24.53
C ILE A 98 2.26 14.55 -24.02
N TYR A 99 1.45 13.67 -23.44
CA TYR A 99 1.90 12.37 -22.97
C TYR A 99 1.79 11.34 -24.10
N LEU A 100 2.91 10.71 -24.42
CA LEU A 100 3.01 9.58 -25.33
C LEU A 100 3.53 8.39 -24.54
N ASP A 101 2.77 7.31 -24.48
CA ASP A 101 3.20 6.05 -23.87
C ASP A 101 2.63 4.87 -24.65
N GLU A 102 3.38 3.78 -24.66
CA GLU A 102 2.98 2.55 -25.31
C GLU A 102 2.36 1.62 -24.27
N SER A 103 1.05 1.38 -24.40
CA SER A 103 0.38 0.34 -23.61
C SER A 103 0.31 -0.95 -24.41
N TYR A 104 0.79 -2.05 -23.82
CA TYR A 104 0.64 -3.37 -24.43
C TYR A 104 -0.83 -3.79 -24.47
N ILE A 105 -1.40 -3.90 -25.67
CA ILE A 105 -2.74 -4.43 -25.89
C ILE A 105 -2.64 -5.93 -26.07
N HIS A 106 -3.06 -6.68 -25.06
CA HIS A 106 -3.11 -8.13 -25.16
C HIS A 106 -4.27 -8.56 -26.08
N HIS A 107 -3.99 -9.49 -26.99
CA HIS A 107 -4.94 -10.01 -27.99
C HIS A 107 -6.30 -10.49 -27.43
N ASN A 108 -6.38 -10.85 -26.14
CA ASN A 108 -7.62 -11.30 -25.51
C ASN A 108 -8.45 -10.18 -24.86
N TYR A 109 -7.98 -8.94 -24.86
CA TYR A 109 -8.69 -7.79 -24.33
C TYR A 109 -9.13 -6.89 -25.48
N CYS A 110 -10.40 -7.03 -25.89
CA CYS A 110 -11.02 -6.05 -26.78
C CYS A 110 -11.68 -4.96 -25.95
N TYR A 111 -11.07 -3.77 -25.93
CA TYR A 111 -11.65 -2.57 -25.36
C TYR A 111 -11.58 -1.43 -26.37
N GLY A 112 -12.72 -1.04 -26.94
CA GLY A 112 -12.90 0.23 -27.65
C GLY A 112 -12.51 0.27 -29.14
N LEU A 113 -12.43 1.50 -29.67
CA LEU A 113 -12.41 1.92 -31.09
C LEU A 113 -11.34 1.28 -32.01
N LEU A 114 -10.40 0.51 -31.46
CA LEU A 114 -9.27 -0.10 -32.18
C LEU A 114 -9.40 -1.61 -32.37
N CYS A 115 -10.48 -2.23 -31.90
CA CYS A 115 -10.78 -3.60 -32.28
C CYS A 115 -11.23 -3.63 -33.74
N ASP A 116 -10.46 -4.30 -34.58
CA ASP A 116 -10.91 -4.71 -35.91
C ASP A 116 -12.16 -5.60 -35.74
N GLN A 117 -13.33 -5.02 -36.05
CA GLN A 117 -14.67 -5.60 -35.84
C GLN A 117 -14.89 -6.90 -36.63
N THR A 118 -13.96 -7.24 -37.51
CA THR A 118 -13.99 -8.41 -38.37
C THR A 118 -13.35 -9.65 -37.74
N ASN A 119 -12.72 -9.52 -36.56
CA ASN A 119 -12.10 -10.68 -35.89
C ASN A 119 -13.14 -11.50 -35.09
N PRO A 120 -13.37 -12.78 -35.43
CA PRO A 120 -14.22 -13.62 -34.61
C PRO A 120 -13.56 -13.82 -33.24
N SER A 121 -14.29 -13.52 -32.17
CA SER A 121 -13.84 -13.67 -30.79
C SER A 121 -13.53 -15.14 -30.49
N VAL A 122 -12.28 -15.56 -30.66
CA VAL A 122 -11.84 -16.90 -30.23
C VAL A 122 -11.61 -16.87 -28.73
N VAL A 123 -12.69 -17.04 -27.96
CA VAL A 123 -12.60 -17.18 -26.51
C VAL A 123 -12.15 -18.60 -26.20
N LYS A 124 -10.91 -18.77 -25.74
CA LYS A 124 -10.41 -20.07 -25.25
C LYS A 124 -11.21 -20.49 -24.02
N ALA A 125 -11.61 -21.76 -23.96
CA ALA A 125 -12.32 -22.32 -22.81
C ALA A 125 -11.47 -22.19 -21.53
N LYS A 126 -12.08 -21.69 -20.46
CA LYS A 126 -11.46 -21.66 -19.13
C LYS A 126 -11.18 -23.10 -18.70
N HIS A 127 -9.93 -23.40 -18.38
CA HIS A 127 -9.58 -24.68 -17.77
C HIS A 127 -10.10 -24.70 -16.33
N LYS A 128 -10.71 -25.83 -15.95
CA LYS A 128 -11.38 -26.07 -14.67
C LYS A 128 -10.37 -26.30 -13.55
#